data_AF-A0A7X1WK01-F1
#
_entry.id   AF-A0A7X1WK01-F1
#
_cell.length_a   1.000
_cell.length_b   1.000
_cell.length_c   1.000
_cell.angle_alpha   90.00
_cell.angle_beta   90.00
_cell.angle_gamma   90.00
#
_symmetry.space_group_name_H-M   'P 1'
#
loop_
_entity.id
_entity.type
_entity.pdbx_description
1 polymer ?
#
loop_
_entity_poly.entity_id
_entity_poly.type
_entity_poly.pdbx_seq_one_letter_code
_entity_poly.pdbx_strand_id
1 'polypeptide(L)'
;MKKIVPDPPTLPLLDAAQCNDVLLDRAAAERALDFYLLEPKPPRHVDLATYVIPDSVNLEAALAQASDLLRCAGASASEAGNGMSGHARSLVLSTVHLVELARAYVDKSLDGLTTH
;
A
#
# COMPACT_ATOMS: atom_id res chain seq x y z
N MET A 1 -77.36 -19.03 19.84
CA MET A 1 -76.14 -18.25 19.54
C MET A 1 -75.40 -18.01 20.84
N LYS A 2 -74.23 -18.63 21.05
CA LYS A 2 -73.36 -18.35 22.19
C LYS A 2 -72.12 -17.67 21.61
N LYS A 3 -71.90 -16.39 21.95
CA LYS A 3 -70.67 -15.67 21.58
C LYS A 3 -69.50 -16.42 22.22
N ILE A 4 -68.69 -17.10 21.41
CA ILE A 4 -67.35 -17.52 21.84
C ILE A 4 -66.55 -16.23 21.94
N VAL A 5 -66.29 -15.79 23.17
CA VAL A 5 -65.26 -14.79 23.47
C VAL A 5 -63.95 -15.55 23.45
N PRO A 6 -63.01 -15.25 22.54
CA PRO A 6 -61.72 -15.92 22.52
C PRO A 6 -60.84 -15.38 23.66
N ASP A 7 -60.15 -16.29 24.35
CA ASP A 7 -59.18 -15.97 25.39
C ASP A 7 -58.04 -15.07 24.85
N PRO A 8 -57.47 -14.17 25.70
CA PRO A 8 -56.37 -13.30 25.30
C PRO A 8 -55.07 -14.10 25.08
N PRO A 9 -54.23 -13.70 24.10
CA PRO A 9 -52.98 -14.40 23.85
C PRO A 9 -52.01 -14.22 25.02
N THR A 10 -51.44 -15.33 25.48
CA THR A 10 -50.32 -15.37 26.41
C THR A 10 -49.06 -14.90 25.68
N LEU A 11 -48.43 -13.83 26.16
CA LEU A 11 -47.14 -13.36 25.67
C LEU A 11 -46.07 -14.44 25.94
N PRO A 12 -45.41 -15.01 24.91
CA PRO A 12 -44.31 -15.94 25.15
C PRO A 12 -43.08 -15.18 25.67
N LEU A 13 -42.47 -15.74 26.71
CA LEU A 13 -41.24 -15.32 27.41
C LEU A 13 -40.15 -14.76 26.46
N LEU A 14 -40.05 -13.44 26.37
CA LEU A 14 -39.02 -12.72 25.58
C LEU A 14 -37.60 -12.75 26.19
N ASP A 15 -37.39 -13.46 27.30
CA ASP A 15 -36.27 -13.16 28.21
C ASP A 15 -34.94 -13.85 27.83
N ALA A 16 -34.99 -15.07 27.30
CA ALA A 16 -33.77 -15.85 27.02
C ALA A 16 -33.05 -15.45 25.71
N ALA A 17 -33.81 -15.02 24.70
CA ALA A 17 -33.23 -14.60 23.41
C ALA A 17 -32.57 -13.21 23.52
N GLN A 18 -33.18 -12.29 24.28
CA GLN A 18 -32.62 -10.95 24.53
C GLN A 18 -31.32 -11.02 25.33
N CYS A 19 -31.22 -11.92 26.31
CA CYS A 19 -30.01 -12.07 27.12
C CYS A 19 -28.79 -12.48 26.27
N ASN A 20 -28.97 -13.40 25.32
CA ASN A 20 -27.89 -13.82 24.41
C ASN A 20 -27.48 -12.71 23.43
N ASP A 21 -28.44 -11.94 22.92
CA ASP A 21 -28.17 -10.81 22.02
C ASP A 21 -27.36 -9.71 22.73
N VAL A 22 -27.71 -9.42 24.00
CA VAL A 22 -26.97 -8.47 24.86
C VAL A 22 -25.55 -8.95 25.17
N LEU A 23 -25.35 -10.26 25.39
CA LEU A 23 -24.02 -10.82 25.62
C LEU A 23 -23.13 -10.77 24.35
N LEU A 24 -23.72 -11.00 23.17
CA LEU A 24 -23.03 -10.88 21.89
C LEU A 24 -22.64 -9.43 21.60
N ASP A 25 -23.52 -8.47 21.89
CA ASP A 25 -23.26 -7.04 21.74
C ASP A 25 -22.12 -6.58 22.66
N ARG A 26 -22.10 -7.07 23.91
CA ARG A 26 -20.98 -6.83 24.83
C ARG A 26 -19.64 -7.38 24.31
N ALA A 27 -19.63 -8.60 23.80
CA ALA A 27 -18.42 -9.20 23.23
C ALA A 27 -17.96 -8.51 21.92
N ALA A 28 -18.88 -7.90 21.17
CA ALA A 28 -18.55 -7.05 20.04
C ALA A 28 -17.96 -5.70 20.49
N ALA A 29 -18.54 -5.09 21.52
CA ALA A 29 -18.07 -3.83 22.10
C ALA A 29 -16.67 -3.96 22.72
N GLU A 30 -16.41 -5.03 23.47
CA GLU A 30 -15.08 -5.31 24.04
C GLU A 30 -14.02 -5.50 22.95
N ARG A 31 -14.33 -6.25 21.88
CA ARG A 31 -13.41 -6.38 20.73
C ARG A 31 -13.16 -5.06 20.00
N ALA A 32 -14.17 -4.19 19.88
CA ALA A 32 -14.00 -2.87 19.29
C ALA A 32 -13.12 -1.98 20.19
N LEU A 33 -13.36 -1.97 21.50
CA LEU A 33 -12.53 -1.25 22.46
C LEU A 33 -11.08 -1.73 22.42
N ASP A 34 -10.84 -3.05 22.38
CA ASP A 34 -9.48 -3.58 22.27
C ASP A 34 -8.80 -3.14 20.98
N PHE A 35 -9.52 -3.16 19.85
CA PHE A 35 -8.98 -2.72 18.56
C PHE A 35 -8.61 -1.22 18.54
N TYR A 36 -9.43 -0.38 19.18
CA TYR A 36 -9.24 1.08 19.14
C TYR A 36 -8.41 1.64 20.31
N LEU A 37 -8.33 0.96 21.45
CA LEU A 37 -7.66 1.46 22.65
C LEU A 37 -6.30 0.80 22.94
N LEU A 38 -6.07 -0.45 22.54
CA LEU A 38 -4.87 -1.20 22.92
C LEU A 38 -3.73 -1.16 21.89
N GLU A 39 -3.91 -0.45 20.77
CA GLU A 39 -2.94 -0.25 19.68
C GLU A 39 -1.66 -1.15 19.71
N PRO A 40 -1.70 -2.42 19.29
CA PRO A 40 -0.60 -2.94 18.50
C PRO A 40 -0.90 -2.50 17.08
N LYS A 41 -0.55 -1.25 16.75
CA LYS A 41 -0.47 -0.83 15.35
C LYS A 41 0.41 -1.88 14.67
N PRO A 42 -0.10 -2.73 13.77
CA PRO A 42 0.76 -3.66 13.07
C PRO A 42 1.86 -2.80 12.44
N PRO A 43 3.14 -3.14 12.63
CA PRO A 43 4.21 -2.36 12.04
C PRO A 43 3.82 -2.24 10.57
N ARG A 44 3.59 -0.99 10.14
CA ARG A 44 3.51 -0.71 8.71
C ARG A 44 4.73 -1.42 8.15
N HIS A 45 4.56 -2.22 7.12
CA HIS A 45 5.68 -2.83 6.42
C HIS A 45 6.51 -1.64 5.92
N VAL A 46 7.42 -1.16 6.76
CA VAL A 46 8.48 -0.27 6.39
C VAL A 46 9.29 -1.18 5.52
N ASP A 47 9.03 -1.07 4.22
CA ASP A 47 9.91 -1.59 3.21
C ASP A 47 11.29 -1.09 3.63
N LEU A 48 12.06 -1.96 4.27
CA LEU A 48 13.36 -1.64 4.83
C LEU A 48 14.15 -1.24 3.61
N ALA A 49 14.30 0.06 3.39
CA ALA A 49 15.00 0.58 2.24
C ALA A 49 16.35 -0.13 2.22
N THR A 50 16.58 -0.96 1.20
CA THR A 50 17.79 -1.78 1.06
C THR A 50 19.05 -0.92 1.10
N TYR A 51 18.89 0.39 0.86
CA TYR A 51 19.91 1.41 0.95
C TYR A 51 19.39 2.61 1.77
N VAL A 52 20.19 3.05 2.73
CA VAL A 52 19.96 4.32 3.46
C VAL A 52 20.75 5.42 2.74
N ILE A 53 20.04 6.42 2.22
CA ILE A 53 20.67 7.65 1.70
C ILE A 53 20.79 8.62 2.87
N PRO A 54 22.00 9.09 3.24
CA PRO A 54 22.17 10.03 4.34
C PRO A 54 21.46 11.36 4.08
N ASP A 55 20.80 11.92 5.10
CA ASP A 55 20.16 13.26 5.02
C ASP A 55 21.14 14.39 4.72
N SER A 56 22.45 14.14 4.91
CA SER A 56 23.53 15.10 4.62
C SER A 56 23.87 15.22 3.14
N VAL A 57 23.31 14.37 2.27
CA VAL A 57 23.60 14.47 0.83
C VAL A 57 22.91 15.71 0.28
N ASN A 58 23.67 16.56 -0.41
CA ASN A 58 23.08 17.71 -1.08
C ASN A 58 22.29 17.25 -2.32
N LEU A 59 21.32 18.07 -2.74
CA LEU A 59 20.42 17.73 -3.84
C LEU A 59 21.17 17.48 -5.16
N GLU A 60 22.20 18.28 -5.46
CA GLU A 60 22.99 18.15 -6.69
C GLU A 60 23.71 16.80 -6.76
N ALA A 61 24.39 16.41 -5.68
CA ALA A 61 25.07 15.13 -5.57
C ALA A 61 24.09 13.96 -5.62
N ALA A 62 22.90 14.10 -5.01
CA ALA A 62 21.85 13.09 -5.11
C ALA A 62 21.34 12.92 -6.54
N LEU A 63 21.11 14.02 -7.26
CA LEU A 63 20.67 14.00 -8.67
C LEU A 63 21.76 13.45 -9.61
N ALA A 64 23.03 13.84 -9.40
CA ALA A 64 24.16 13.31 -10.14
C ALA A 64 24.27 11.79 -9.95
N GLN A 65 24.18 11.32 -8.70
CA GLN A 65 24.18 9.90 -8.38
C GLN A 65 22.98 9.17 -9.00
N ALA A 66 21.79 9.78 -9.01
CA ALA A 66 20.62 9.20 -9.66
C ALA A 66 20.81 9.08 -11.18
N SER A 67 21.42 10.07 -11.85
CA SER A 67 21.74 10.00 -13.29
C SER A 67 22.72 8.86 -13.60
N ASP A 68 23.73 8.67 -12.76
CA ASP A 68 24.69 7.56 -12.87
C ASP A 68 24.00 6.20 -12.71
N LEU A 69 23.15 6.06 -11.69
CA LEU A 69 22.38 4.83 -11.45
C LEU A 69 21.43 4.51 -12.61
N LEU A 70 20.75 5.52 -13.17
CA LEU A 70 19.87 5.35 -14.33
C LEU A 70 20.66 4.93 -15.58
N ARG A 71 21.86 5.49 -15.80
CA ARG A 71 22.77 5.04 -16.86
C ARG A 71 23.14 3.56 -16.71
N CYS A 72 23.50 3.15 -15.50
CA CYS A 72 23.81 1.74 -15.19
C CYS A 72 22.60 0.83 -15.40
N ALA A 73 21.40 1.27 -15.00
CA ALA A 73 20.15 0.53 -15.20
C ALA A 73 19.84 0.37 -16.70
N GLY A 74 20.01 1.41 -17.51
CA GLY A 74 19.80 1.37 -18.96
C GLY A 74 20.77 0.40 -19.66
N ALA A 75 22.04 0.42 -19.27
CA ALA A 75 23.04 -0.54 -19.76
C ALA A 75 22.69 -1.98 -19.35
N SER A 76 22.29 -2.18 -18.10
CA SER A 76 21.91 -3.51 -17.58
C SER A 76 20.65 -4.06 -18.26
N ALA A 77 19.65 -3.21 -18.50
CA ALA A 77 18.45 -3.59 -19.23
C ALA A 77 18.77 -3.91 -20.69
N SER A 78 19.61 -3.12 -21.35
CA SER A 78 20.06 -3.39 -22.72
C SER A 78 20.77 -4.73 -22.83
N GLU A 79 21.67 -5.03 -21.88
CA GLU A 79 22.37 -6.30 -21.81
C GLU A 79 21.42 -7.47 -21.53
N ALA A 80 20.44 -7.29 -20.64
CA ALA A 80 19.42 -8.31 -20.39
C ALA A 80 18.60 -8.63 -21.65
N GLY A 81 18.40 -7.65 -22.53
CA GLY A 81 17.73 -7.83 -23.81
C GLY A 81 18.57 -8.57 -24.86
N ASN A 82 19.88 -8.71 -24.65
CA ASN A 82 20.75 -9.46 -25.55
C ASN A 82 20.39 -10.95 -25.50
N GLY A 83 20.13 -11.55 -26.65
CA GLY A 83 19.68 -12.94 -26.77
C GLY A 83 18.15 -13.13 -26.64
N MET A 84 17.39 -12.09 -26.29
CA MET A 84 15.93 -12.13 -26.34
C MET A 84 15.41 -11.78 -27.74
N SER A 85 14.22 -12.29 -28.11
CA SER A 85 13.55 -11.98 -29.38
C SER A 85 12.05 -11.76 -29.21
N GLY A 86 11.40 -11.18 -30.23
CA GLY A 86 9.95 -10.97 -30.25
C GLY A 86 9.45 -10.04 -29.14
N HIS A 87 8.32 -10.40 -28.52
CA HIS A 87 7.66 -9.57 -27.53
C HIS A 87 8.54 -9.27 -26.30
N ALA A 88 9.32 -10.26 -25.85
CA ALA A 88 10.16 -10.12 -24.66
C ALA A 88 11.27 -9.07 -24.87
N ARG A 89 11.89 -9.05 -26.06
CA ARG A 89 12.84 -7.99 -26.43
C ARG A 89 12.17 -6.62 -26.54
N SER A 90 10.94 -6.55 -27.07
CA SER A 90 10.16 -5.30 -27.14
C SER A 90 9.92 -4.70 -25.76
N LEU A 91 9.58 -5.52 -24.76
CA LEU A 91 9.42 -5.08 -23.38
C LEU A 91 10.71 -4.50 -22.81
N VAL A 92 11.85 -5.18 -22.99
CA VAL A 92 13.15 -4.68 -22.52
C VAL A 92 13.51 -3.35 -23.17
N LEU A 93 13.30 -3.21 -24.49
CA LEU A 93 13.53 -1.95 -25.19
C LEU A 93 12.63 -0.82 -24.67
N SER A 94 11.37 -1.13 -24.33
CA SER A 94 10.47 -0.18 -23.69
C SER A 94 10.99 0.24 -22.31
N THR A 95 11.51 -0.68 -21.51
CA THR A 95 12.16 -0.36 -20.22
C THR A 95 13.37 0.55 -20.41
N VAL A 96 14.26 0.25 -21.36
CA VAL A 96 15.42 1.11 -21.69
C VAL A 96 14.95 2.52 -22.04
N HIS A 97 13.92 2.65 -22.88
CA HIS A 97 13.36 3.94 -23.24
C HIS A 97 12.84 4.73 -22.02
N LEU A 98 12.12 4.08 -21.10
CA LEU A 98 11.64 4.71 -19.87
C LEU A 98 12.79 5.17 -18.96
N VAL A 99 13.85 4.37 -18.85
CA VAL A 99 15.04 4.70 -18.05
C VAL A 99 15.77 5.90 -18.64
N GLU A 100 15.98 5.94 -19.96
CA GLU A 100 16.62 7.07 -20.64
C GLU A 100 15.78 8.35 -20.51
N LEU A 101 14.46 8.25 -20.61
CA LEU A 101 13.56 9.38 -20.40
C LEU A 101 13.65 9.91 -18.97
N ALA A 102 13.61 9.03 -17.97
CA ALA A 102 13.77 9.41 -16.57
C ALA A 102 15.12 10.09 -16.33
N ARG A 103 16.19 9.56 -16.92
CA ARG A 103 17.54 10.14 -16.86
C ARG A 103 17.57 11.55 -17.44
N ALA A 104 16.92 11.78 -18.58
CA ALA A 104 16.84 13.11 -19.18
C ALA A 104 16.12 14.14 -18.28
N TYR A 105 15.08 13.74 -17.55
CA TYR A 105 14.46 14.62 -16.55
C TYR A 105 15.40 14.94 -15.38
N VAL A 106 16.15 13.95 -14.89
CA VAL A 106 17.14 14.14 -13.82
C VAL A 106 18.27 15.06 -14.28
N ASP A 107 18.83 14.82 -15.47
CA ASP A 107 19.89 15.66 -16.06
C ASP A 107 19.40 17.11 -16.20
N LYS A 108 18.17 17.33 -16.68
CA LYS A 108 17.57 18.66 -16.77
C LYS A 108 17.38 19.33 -15.39
N SER A 109 17.01 18.56 -14.37
CA SER A 109 16.93 19.08 -13.00
C SER A 109 18.30 19.49 -12.47
N LEU A 110 19.35 18.73 -12.80
CA LEU A 110 20.73 19.06 -12.45
C LEU A 110 21.19 20.36 -13.14
N ASP A 111 20.92 20.51 -14.44
CA ASP A 111 21.26 21.73 -15.19
C ASP A 111 20.62 22.98 -14.56
N GLY A 112 19.38 22.86 -14.06
CA GLY A 112 18.67 23.93 -13.34
C GLY A 112 19.30 24.32 -12.01
N LEU A 113 20.08 23.44 -11.37
CA LEU A 113 20.84 23.77 -10.16
C LEU A 113 22.16 24.48 -10.50
N THR A 114 22.81 24.10 -11.59
CA THR A 114 24.12 24.67 -11.98
C THR A 114 24.05 26.08 -12.57
N THR A 115 22.85 26.57 -12.88
CA THR A 115 22.62 27.84 -13.59
C THR A 115 22.32 29.03 -12.66
N HIS A 116 22.46 28.86 -11.34
CA HIS A 116 22.25 29.88 -10.31
C HIS A 116 23.52 30.16 -9.50
#